data_AF-A0A8C4QB20-F1
#
_entry.id   AF-A0A8C4QB20-F1
#
_cell.length_a   1.000
_cell.length_b   1.000
_cell.length_c   1.000
_cell.angle_alpha   90.00
_cell.angle_beta   90.00
_cell.angle_gamma   90.00
#
_symmetry.space_group_name_H-M   'P 1'
#
loop_
_entity.id
_entity.type
_entity.pdbx_description
1 polymer ?
#
loop_
_entity_poly.entity_id
_entity_poly.type
_entity_poly.pdbx_seq_one_letter_code
_entity_poly.pdbx_strand_id
1 'polypeptide(L)'
;MKEPENPEDELVVTFEARFLRDCRTLLKSVGLPDAQEFVERNPHPRLWRLLAGAALERLQLEVADHAFSRCYDYPGLELIKRLHSLKGQKLKQAEVAAYFGRFEEVEQIYLAMDRRDLALKLRTKLGDWFRVLQLLSTTAGNADDALKEQANNGIGDYYAERKKWSNSVKYYMEAHNMEQLAECYIMLEDDEKLSELASSLPEQHKLLLELGQVFLSVGMCQEAIDAFLRNNQPKLAINACVELNKWKQAVELAQFHIVHEVQPLLSKYVAHLLENGQQLEAVELYHIAHCYLEAAQLLFQLADKEAKMRRKPLRVKKLYVLAALEVESYHEIKRSQKKDKTEAASALVGLLEEDATAGGLMVDSPWRGAEAYHFYLLSQKQFYSGQPEAATATAKVLVDYEDIIPPEDIYSLLALFACKSGTFKTASQAFLRLETMSGLSEKQKRAYEECALKVFTKHKPYDTSKSEASHSEALEGILPEEKPPVCVATGRLLMDYELWMCGVCKHCADRHDISCCSVCPLCHSAVV
;
A
#
# COMPACT_ATOMS: atom_id res chain seq x y z
N MET A 1 21.36 -37.48 48.15
CA MET A 1 19.96 -37.42 47.66
C MET A 1 19.57 -35.96 47.59
N LYS A 2 19.28 -35.41 46.42
CA LYS A 2 18.97 -33.97 46.25
C LYS A 2 17.51 -33.63 46.60
N GLU A 3 16.60 -34.60 46.48
CA GLU A 3 15.20 -34.49 46.91
C GLU A 3 14.80 -35.75 47.72
N PRO A 4 14.80 -35.70 49.07
CA PRO A 4 14.51 -36.88 49.90
C PRO A 4 13.03 -37.30 49.88
N GLU A 5 12.12 -36.39 49.55
CA GLU A 5 10.67 -36.68 49.47
C GLU A 5 10.25 -37.30 48.13
N ASN A 6 11.13 -37.28 47.12
CA ASN A 6 10.87 -37.88 45.81
C ASN A 6 12.15 -38.57 45.27
N PRO A 7 12.52 -39.75 45.80
CA PRO A 7 13.67 -40.51 45.31
C PRO A 7 13.61 -40.73 43.81
N GLU A 8 14.73 -40.52 43.13
CA GLU A 8 14.96 -41.09 41.79
C GLU A 8 14.81 -42.63 41.86
N ASP A 9 14.12 -43.25 40.90
CA ASP A 9 13.82 -44.69 40.90
C ASP A 9 15.07 -45.58 41.05
N GLU A 10 16.23 -45.10 40.61
CA GLU A 10 17.53 -45.77 40.75
C GLU A 10 17.97 -45.94 42.22
N LEU A 11 17.41 -45.14 43.12
CA LEU A 11 17.68 -45.17 44.56
C LEU A 11 16.66 -46.03 45.33
N VAL A 12 15.66 -46.61 44.64
CA VAL A 12 14.59 -47.42 45.24
C VAL A 12 14.81 -48.89 44.91
N VAL A 13 15.19 -49.68 45.92
CA VAL A 13 15.26 -51.15 45.77
C VAL A 13 13.88 -51.75 46.05
N THR A 14 13.20 -52.21 45.00
CA THR A 14 11.91 -52.88 45.10
C THR A 14 12.09 -54.39 45.25
N PHE A 15 11.61 -54.95 46.36
CA PHE A 15 11.57 -56.40 46.56
C PHE A 15 10.19 -56.95 46.20
N GLU A 16 10.15 -57.91 45.27
CA GLU A 16 8.90 -58.59 44.94
C GLU A 16 8.45 -59.48 46.11
N ALA A 17 7.16 -59.36 46.47
CA ALA A 17 6.57 -60.18 47.52
C ALA A 17 6.74 -61.67 47.21
N ARG A 18 7.02 -62.48 48.23
CA ARG A 18 7.29 -63.92 48.09
C ARG A 18 6.21 -64.63 47.27
N PHE A 19 4.93 -64.37 47.56
CA PHE A 19 3.81 -64.99 46.84
C PHE A 19 3.78 -64.65 45.33
N LEU A 20 4.21 -63.45 44.92
CA LEU A 20 4.29 -63.10 43.51
C LEU A 20 5.44 -63.82 42.81
N ARG A 21 6.60 -63.95 43.48
CA ARG A 21 7.74 -64.73 42.98
C ARG A 21 7.39 -66.22 42.86
N ASP A 22 6.75 -66.77 43.88
CA ASP A 22 6.33 -68.18 43.91
C ASP A 22 5.31 -68.44 42.80
N CYS A 23 4.31 -67.56 42.63
CA CYS A 23 3.32 -67.66 41.55
C CYS A 23 3.96 -67.53 40.15
N ARG A 24 4.91 -66.60 39.94
CA ARG A 24 5.66 -66.48 38.68
C ARG A 24 6.49 -67.73 38.39
N THR A 25 7.08 -68.33 39.42
CA THR A 25 7.86 -69.55 39.30
C THR A 25 6.95 -70.71 38.89
N LEU A 26 5.81 -70.89 39.57
CA LEU A 26 4.81 -71.91 39.24
C LEU A 26 4.30 -71.79 37.79
N LEU A 27 4.01 -70.56 37.34
CA LEU A 27 3.58 -70.29 35.98
C LEU A 27 4.64 -70.68 34.93
N LYS A 28 5.93 -70.55 35.27
CA LYS A 28 7.05 -70.89 34.38
C LYS A 28 7.42 -72.38 34.41
N SER A 29 7.40 -73.03 35.57
CA SER A 29 7.97 -74.38 35.74
C SER A 29 6.95 -75.51 35.73
N VAL A 30 5.71 -75.30 36.20
CA VAL A 30 4.76 -76.40 36.43
C VAL A 30 3.52 -76.29 35.54
N GLY A 31 2.95 -75.08 35.38
CA GLY A 31 1.81 -74.87 34.47
C GLY A 31 0.75 -73.91 35.01
N LEU A 32 -0.32 -73.71 34.23
CA LEU A 32 -1.43 -72.83 34.61
C LEU A 32 -2.31 -73.42 35.74
N PRO A 33 -2.61 -74.74 35.78
CA PRO A 33 -3.51 -75.31 36.80
C PRO A 33 -2.99 -75.16 38.23
N ASP A 34 -1.72 -75.46 38.48
CA ASP A 34 -1.12 -75.34 39.82
C ASP A 34 -1.00 -73.87 40.25
N ALA A 35 -0.73 -72.97 39.30
CA ALA A 35 -0.75 -71.54 39.55
C ALA A 35 -2.17 -71.05 39.91
N GLN A 36 -3.22 -71.57 39.25
CA GLN A 36 -4.60 -71.25 39.59
C GLN A 36 -4.95 -71.70 41.01
N GLU A 37 -4.62 -72.94 41.38
CA GLU A 37 -4.85 -73.44 42.74
C GLU A 37 -4.09 -72.61 43.79
N PHE A 38 -2.85 -72.22 43.50
CA PHE A 38 -2.05 -71.37 44.37
C PHE A 38 -2.69 -69.99 44.59
N VAL A 39 -3.21 -69.36 43.54
CA VAL A 39 -3.89 -68.06 43.62
C VAL A 39 -5.26 -68.16 44.30
N GLU A 40 -6.00 -69.25 44.09
CA GLU A 40 -7.26 -69.53 44.80
C GLU A 40 -7.05 -69.69 46.31
N ARG A 41 -5.97 -70.37 46.72
CA ARG A 41 -5.59 -70.52 48.13
C ARG A 41 -5.05 -69.22 48.76
N ASN A 42 -4.55 -68.30 47.94
CA ASN A 42 -3.96 -67.02 48.37
C ASN A 42 -4.55 -65.85 47.57
N PRO A 43 -5.85 -65.53 47.74
CA PRO A 43 -6.54 -64.58 46.88
C PRO A 43 -6.03 -63.16 47.06
N HIS A 44 -5.45 -62.60 46.00
CA HIS A 44 -5.01 -61.20 45.98
C HIS A 44 -5.15 -60.62 44.56
N PRO A 45 -5.65 -59.38 44.36
CA PRO A 45 -5.90 -58.83 43.02
C PRO A 45 -4.68 -58.86 42.09
N ARG A 46 -3.46 -58.63 42.62
CA ARG A 46 -2.22 -58.72 41.81
C ARG A 46 -1.88 -60.15 41.37
N LEU A 47 -2.19 -61.16 42.20
CA LEU A 47 -1.98 -62.56 41.86
C LEU A 47 -3.00 -63.03 40.82
N TRP A 48 -4.27 -62.61 40.97
CA TRP A 48 -5.31 -62.82 39.97
C TRP A 48 -4.97 -62.17 38.63
N ARG A 49 -4.47 -60.93 38.63
CA ARG A 49 -4.01 -60.26 37.40
C ARG A 49 -2.83 -60.99 36.74
N LEU A 50 -1.89 -61.52 37.54
CA LEU A 50 -0.76 -62.29 37.03
C LEU A 50 -1.22 -63.61 36.39
N LEU A 51 -2.14 -64.33 37.03
CA LEU A 51 -2.76 -65.54 36.49
C LEU A 51 -3.54 -65.24 35.22
N ALA A 52 -4.35 -64.17 35.21
CA ALA A 52 -5.13 -63.74 34.04
C ALA A 52 -4.21 -63.44 32.85
N GLY A 53 -3.10 -62.73 33.08
CA GLY A 53 -2.13 -62.44 32.03
C GLY A 53 -1.51 -63.69 31.42
N ALA A 54 -1.07 -64.65 32.25
CA ALA A 54 -0.51 -65.91 31.77
C ALA A 54 -1.55 -66.81 31.07
N ALA A 55 -2.81 -66.77 31.52
CA ALA A 55 -3.91 -67.47 30.89
C ALA A 55 -4.23 -66.89 29.49
N LEU A 56 -4.21 -65.56 29.35
CA LEU A 56 -4.38 -64.88 28.07
C LEU A 56 -3.26 -65.22 27.06
N GLU A 57 -1.99 -65.21 27.47
CA GLU A 57 -0.86 -65.57 26.59
C GLU A 57 -0.99 -67.00 26.03
N ARG A 58 -1.59 -67.91 26.80
CA ARG A 58 -1.87 -69.31 26.40
C ARG A 58 -3.23 -69.48 25.72
N LEU A 59 -3.97 -68.40 25.47
CA LEU A 59 -5.33 -68.39 24.91
C LEU A 59 -6.36 -69.23 25.71
N GLN A 60 -6.14 -69.40 27.02
CA GLN A 60 -7.09 -70.08 27.91
C GLN A 60 -8.13 -69.07 28.43
N LEU A 61 -9.10 -68.74 27.56
CA LEU A 61 -10.05 -67.64 27.78
C LEU A 61 -10.95 -67.84 29.01
N GLU A 62 -11.32 -69.07 29.35
CA GLU A 62 -12.16 -69.36 30.52
C GLU A 62 -11.44 -69.05 31.85
N VAL A 63 -10.17 -69.46 31.96
CA VAL A 63 -9.34 -69.18 33.15
C VAL A 63 -9.03 -67.69 33.24
N ALA A 64 -8.80 -67.03 32.11
CA ALA A 64 -8.59 -65.59 32.06
C ALA A 64 -9.85 -64.81 32.49
N ASP A 65 -11.05 -65.24 32.06
CA ASP A 65 -12.33 -64.61 32.42
C ASP A 65 -12.58 -64.70 33.93
N HIS A 66 -12.38 -65.91 34.48
CA HIS A 66 -12.47 -66.12 35.93
C HIS A 66 -11.50 -65.20 36.68
N ALA A 67 -10.23 -65.19 36.27
CA ALA A 67 -9.20 -64.42 36.95
C ALA A 67 -9.42 -62.90 36.86
N PHE A 68 -9.86 -62.36 35.70
CA PHE A 68 -10.18 -60.94 35.57
C PHE A 68 -11.42 -60.51 36.37
N SER A 69 -12.42 -61.38 36.46
CA SER A 69 -13.59 -61.16 37.32
C SER A 69 -13.18 -61.03 38.80
N ARG A 70 -12.25 -61.89 39.25
CA ARG A 70 -11.72 -61.85 40.63
C ARG A 70 -10.86 -60.63 40.95
N CYS A 71 -10.24 -60.00 39.96
CA CYS A 71 -9.48 -58.75 40.14
C CYS A 71 -10.20 -57.48 39.66
N TYR A 72 -11.50 -57.57 39.33
CA TYR A 72 -12.33 -56.45 38.86
C TYR A 72 -11.74 -55.69 37.67
N ASP A 73 -11.09 -56.41 36.74
CA ASP A 73 -10.46 -55.83 35.55
C ASP A 73 -11.45 -55.81 34.37
N TYR A 74 -12.32 -54.79 34.34
CA TYR A 74 -13.33 -54.64 33.30
C TYR A 74 -12.75 -54.57 31.87
N PRO A 75 -11.63 -53.86 31.60
CA PRO A 75 -10.99 -53.89 30.29
C PRO A 75 -10.55 -55.29 29.85
N GLY A 76 -10.00 -56.09 30.77
CA GLY A 76 -9.65 -57.49 30.51
C GLY A 76 -10.86 -58.36 30.13
N LEU A 77 -11.99 -58.18 30.82
CA LEU A 77 -13.24 -58.89 30.51
C LEU A 77 -13.83 -58.49 29.15
N GLU A 78 -13.75 -57.22 28.77
CA GLU A 78 -14.20 -56.76 27.45
C GLU A 78 -13.32 -57.33 26.33
N LEU A 79 -11.99 -57.37 26.54
CA LEU A 79 -11.07 -58.03 25.62
C LEU A 79 -11.46 -59.50 25.42
N ILE A 80 -11.76 -60.23 26.49
CA ILE A 80 -12.17 -61.64 26.38
C ILE A 80 -13.43 -61.80 25.52
N LYS A 81 -14.44 -60.94 25.69
CA LYS A 81 -15.64 -60.96 24.83
C LYS A 81 -15.28 -60.74 23.36
N ARG A 82 -14.35 -59.82 23.07
CA ARG A 82 -13.83 -59.60 21.71
C ARG A 82 -13.05 -60.80 21.18
N LEU A 83 -12.21 -61.44 21.99
CA LEU A 83 -11.47 -62.64 21.60
C LEU A 83 -12.39 -63.83 21.29
N HIS A 84 -13.57 -63.93 21.93
CA HIS A 84 -14.56 -64.96 21.60
C HIS A 84 -15.20 -64.76 20.22
N SER A 85 -15.38 -63.51 19.77
CA SER A 85 -16.02 -63.22 18.48
C SER A 85 -15.08 -63.35 17.28
N LEU A 86 -13.76 -63.34 17.49
CA LEU A 86 -12.76 -63.42 16.43
C LEU A 86 -12.57 -64.84 15.87
N LYS A 87 -12.76 -64.99 14.55
CA LYS A 87 -12.59 -66.24 13.80
C LYS A 87 -11.14 -66.37 13.28
N GLY A 88 -10.18 -66.63 14.16
CA GLY A 88 -8.79 -66.92 13.77
C GLY A 88 -7.80 -66.87 14.93
N GLN A 89 -7.01 -67.94 15.12
CA GLN A 89 -6.07 -68.04 16.26
C GLN A 89 -4.97 -66.97 16.21
N LYS A 90 -4.42 -66.66 15.03
CA LYS A 90 -3.42 -65.58 14.86
C LYS A 90 -3.98 -64.19 15.18
N LEU A 91 -5.24 -63.90 14.84
CA LEU A 91 -5.89 -62.64 15.20
C LEU A 91 -6.10 -62.53 16.72
N LYS A 92 -6.46 -63.64 17.38
CA LYS A 92 -6.52 -63.67 18.84
C LYS A 92 -5.16 -63.42 19.47
N GLN A 93 -4.09 -64.01 18.93
CA GLN A 93 -2.71 -63.75 19.39
C GLN A 93 -2.31 -62.29 19.20
N ALA A 94 -2.67 -61.68 18.06
CA ALA A 94 -2.43 -60.26 17.79
C ALA A 94 -3.15 -59.34 18.80
N GLU A 95 -4.43 -59.58 19.09
CA GLU A 95 -5.18 -58.80 20.09
C GLU A 95 -4.64 -59.00 21.52
N VAL A 96 -4.20 -60.21 21.87
CA VAL A 96 -3.53 -60.48 23.15
C VAL A 96 -2.19 -59.74 23.23
N ALA A 97 -1.37 -59.78 22.19
CA ALA A 97 -0.11 -59.04 22.14
C ALA A 97 -0.33 -57.52 22.21
N ALA A 98 -1.39 -57.01 21.56
CA ALA A 98 -1.79 -55.60 21.63
C ALA A 98 -2.20 -55.18 23.04
N TYR A 99 -2.92 -56.04 23.77
CA TYR A 99 -3.28 -55.80 25.17
C TYR A 99 -2.06 -55.65 26.08
N PHE A 100 -0.98 -56.40 25.81
CA PHE A 100 0.30 -56.27 26.54
C PHE A 100 1.21 -55.15 26.03
N GLY A 101 0.77 -54.34 25.07
CA GLY A 101 1.58 -53.26 24.49
C GLY A 101 2.71 -53.74 23.58
N ARG A 102 2.72 -55.02 23.17
CA ARG A 102 3.76 -55.61 22.30
C ARG A 102 3.46 -55.32 20.82
N PHE A 103 3.33 -54.05 20.48
CA PHE A 103 2.83 -53.63 19.16
C PHE A 103 3.71 -54.05 17.98
N GLU A 104 5.01 -54.24 18.20
CA GLU A 104 5.93 -54.79 17.17
C GLU A 104 5.57 -56.24 16.81
N GLU A 105 5.26 -57.08 17.81
CA GLU A 105 4.82 -58.45 17.59
C GLU A 105 3.48 -58.48 16.85
N VAL A 106 2.55 -57.60 17.24
CA VAL A 106 1.24 -57.45 16.58
C VAL A 106 1.41 -57.12 15.10
N GLU A 107 2.27 -56.15 14.79
CA GLU A 107 2.57 -55.76 13.42
C GLU A 107 3.14 -56.93 12.62
N GLN A 108 4.11 -57.66 13.17
CA GLN A 108 4.69 -58.84 12.52
C GLN A 108 3.64 -59.92 12.25
N ILE A 109 2.72 -60.16 13.20
CA ILE A 109 1.61 -61.11 13.02
C ILE A 109 0.71 -60.64 11.88
N TYR A 110 0.33 -59.35 11.82
CA TYR A 110 -0.50 -58.83 10.74
C TYR A 110 0.19 -58.89 9.38
N LEU A 111 1.48 -58.58 9.30
CA LEU A 111 2.26 -58.69 8.07
C LEU A 111 2.43 -60.15 7.62
N ALA A 112 2.67 -61.09 8.55
CA ALA A 112 2.75 -62.52 8.27
C ALA A 112 1.39 -63.15 7.88
N MET A 113 0.30 -62.42 8.08
CA MET A 113 -1.05 -62.77 7.62
C MET A 113 -1.41 -62.09 6.29
N ASP A 114 -0.48 -61.36 5.67
CA ASP A 114 -0.71 -60.49 4.52
C ASP A 114 -1.82 -59.43 4.74
N ARG A 115 -2.11 -59.11 6.01
CA ARG A 115 -3.12 -58.13 6.45
C ARG A 115 -2.47 -56.81 6.84
N ARG A 116 -1.77 -56.19 5.88
CA ARG A 116 -1.12 -54.88 6.08
C ARG A 116 -2.13 -53.78 6.46
N ASP A 117 -3.38 -53.87 5.98
CA ASP A 117 -4.46 -52.96 6.36
C ASP A 117 -4.64 -52.86 7.88
N LEU A 118 -4.51 -53.99 8.59
CA LEU A 118 -4.58 -54.04 10.06
C LEU A 118 -3.32 -53.49 10.71
N ALA A 119 -2.14 -53.74 10.12
CA ALA A 119 -0.88 -53.16 10.58
C ALA A 119 -0.87 -51.62 10.46
N LEU A 120 -1.36 -51.08 9.35
CA LEU A 120 -1.51 -49.64 9.14
C LEU A 120 -2.51 -49.05 10.13
N LYS A 121 -3.70 -49.64 10.26
CA LYS A 121 -4.71 -49.19 11.25
C LYS A 121 -4.18 -49.20 12.68
N LEU A 122 -3.36 -50.20 13.04
CA LEU A 122 -2.70 -50.25 14.34
C LEU A 122 -1.76 -49.07 14.52
N ARG A 123 -0.84 -48.84 13.58
CA ARG A 123 0.17 -47.77 13.69
C ARG A 123 -0.44 -46.37 13.64
N THR A 124 -1.48 -46.17 12.82
CA THR A 124 -2.27 -44.93 12.82
C THR A 124 -2.91 -44.66 14.19
N LYS A 125 -3.48 -45.68 14.84
CA LYS A 125 -4.05 -45.53 16.19
C LYS A 125 -3.01 -45.23 17.27
N LEU A 126 -1.78 -45.68 17.08
CA LEU A 126 -0.66 -45.41 17.98
C LEU A 126 -0.03 -44.02 17.73
N GLY A 127 -0.40 -43.33 16.65
CA GLY A 127 0.26 -42.09 16.23
C GLY A 127 1.68 -42.28 15.72
N ASP A 128 2.08 -43.51 15.39
CA ASP A 128 3.42 -43.84 14.88
C ASP A 128 3.50 -43.58 13.37
N TRP A 129 3.42 -42.30 13.01
CA TRP A 129 3.34 -41.86 11.61
C TRP A 129 4.58 -42.22 10.79
N PHE A 130 5.76 -42.27 11.41
CA PHE A 130 7.00 -42.72 10.76
C PHE A 130 6.87 -44.17 10.29
N ARG A 131 6.37 -45.07 11.15
CA ARG A 131 6.17 -46.46 10.77
C ARG A 131 5.04 -46.63 9.75
N VAL A 132 3.96 -45.83 9.84
CA VAL A 132 2.90 -45.80 8.82
C VAL A 132 3.49 -45.48 7.45
N LEU A 133 4.30 -44.42 7.34
CA LEU A 133 4.91 -44.00 6.08
C LEU A 133 5.88 -45.07 5.53
N GLN A 134 6.65 -45.74 6.40
CA GLN A 134 7.54 -46.84 5.99
C GLN A 134 6.77 -48.07 5.47
N LEU A 135 5.64 -48.41 6.10
CA LEU A 135 4.79 -49.51 5.66
C LEU A 135 4.12 -49.20 4.30
N LEU A 136 3.83 -47.93 4.03
CA LEU A 136 3.31 -47.47 2.73
C LEU A 136 4.38 -47.49 1.63
N SER A 137 5.63 -47.08 1.94
CA SER A 137 6.72 -47.00 0.96
C SER A 137 7.28 -48.35 0.51
N THR A 138 7.08 -49.41 1.31
CA THR A 138 7.52 -50.77 1.00
C THR A 138 6.69 -51.44 -0.11
N THR A 139 5.67 -50.74 -0.65
CA THR A 139 4.77 -51.26 -1.69
C THR A 139 5.04 -50.67 -3.06
N ALA A 140 5.34 -51.53 -4.04
CA ALA A 140 5.20 -51.19 -5.46
C ALA A 140 3.75 -51.46 -5.89
N GLY A 141 2.93 -50.40 -5.92
CA GLY A 141 1.56 -50.44 -6.46
C GLY A 141 0.47 -50.07 -5.43
N ASN A 142 -0.25 -48.99 -5.74
CA ASN A 142 -1.43 -48.45 -5.02
C ASN A 142 -1.21 -48.17 -3.52
N ALA A 143 -0.34 -47.22 -3.20
CA ALA A 143 -0.38 -46.58 -1.89
C ALA A 143 -1.66 -45.76 -1.76
N ASP A 144 -2.28 -45.78 -0.58
CA ASP A 144 -3.41 -44.91 -0.26
C ASP A 144 -2.88 -43.48 -0.08
N ASP A 145 -3.01 -42.67 -1.14
CA ASP A 145 -2.47 -41.31 -1.18
C ASP A 145 -3.01 -40.44 -0.03
N ALA A 146 -4.28 -40.62 0.35
CA ALA A 146 -4.88 -39.91 1.46
C ALA A 146 -4.24 -40.31 2.81
N LEU A 147 -3.94 -41.59 3.01
CA LEU A 147 -3.24 -42.05 4.21
C LEU A 147 -1.77 -41.59 4.22
N LYS A 148 -1.15 -41.48 3.05
CA LYS A 148 0.21 -40.94 2.91
C LYS A 148 0.26 -39.45 3.26
N GLU A 149 -0.68 -38.65 2.77
CA GLU A 149 -0.85 -37.24 3.14
C GLU A 149 -1.08 -37.10 4.65
N GLN A 150 -1.96 -37.93 5.23
CA GLN A 150 -2.20 -37.93 6.67
C GLN A 150 -0.93 -38.27 7.48
N ALA A 151 -0.17 -39.28 7.04
CA ALA A 151 1.09 -39.66 7.71
C ALA A 151 2.14 -38.55 7.60
N ASN A 152 2.28 -37.91 6.44
CA ASN A 152 3.18 -36.79 6.25
C ASN A 152 2.78 -35.58 7.11
N ASN A 153 1.48 -35.25 7.20
CA ASN A 153 0.99 -34.22 8.13
C ASN A 153 1.36 -34.56 9.59
N GLY A 154 1.10 -35.80 10.04
CA GLY A 154 1.43 -36.21 11.41
C GLY A 154 2.93 -36.20 11.72
N ILE A 155 3.80 -36.47 10.73
CA ILE A 155 5.25 -36.32 10.89
C ILE A 155 5.65 -34.84 10.91
N GLY A 156 5.02 -34.00 10.08
CA GLY A 156 5.17 -32.55 10.13
C GLY A 156 4.86 -32.02 11.53
N ASP A 157 3.68 -32.34 12.06
CA ASP A 157 3.23 -31.95 13.40
C ASP A 157 4.24 -32.37 14.48
N TYR A 158 4.75 -33.61 14.40
CA TYR A 158 5.78 -34.11 15.30
C TYR A 158 7.06 -33.24 15.32
N TYR A 159 7.48 -32.72 14.17
CA TYR A 159 8.64 -31.82 14.08
C TYR A 159 8.29 -30.38 14.49
N ALA A 160 7.12 -29.88 14.09
CA ALA A 160 6.61 -28.55 14.43
C ALA A 160 6.46 -28.36 15.95
N GLU A 161 5.86 -29.34 16.66
CA GLU A 161 5.72 -29.33 18.13
C GLU A 161 7.07 -29.23 18.86
N ARG A 162 8.15 -29.72 18.22
CA ARG A 162 9.53 -29.65 18.74
C ARG A 162 10.31 -28.46 18.21
N LYS A 163 9.64 -27.52 17.53
CA LYS A 163 10.21 -26.33 16.90
C LYS A 163 11.29 -26.64 15.86
N LYS A 164 11.23 -27.82 15.24
CA LYS A 164 12.13 -28.23 14.15
C LYS A 164 11.48 -27.90 12.79
N TRP A 165 11.19 -26.62 12.59
CA TRP A 165 10.45 -26.09 11.43
C TRP A 165 11.05 -26.49 10.09
N SER A 166 12.39 -26.46 9.97
CA SER A 166 13.10 -26.84 8.76
C SER A 166 12.88 -28.29 8.32
N ASN A 167 12.70 -29.22 9.28
CA ASN A 167 12.33 -30.59 8.96
C ASN A 167 10.85 -30.71 8.60
N SER A 168 10.00 -29.94 9.28
CA SER A 168 8.55 -29.93 9.08
C SER A 168 8.15 -29.54 7.66
N VAL A 169 8.83 -28.55 7.08
CA VAL A 169 8.61 -28.06 5.70
C VAL A 169 8.55 -29.21 4.69
N LYS A 170 9.49 -30.16 4.77
CA LYS A 170 9.55 -31.29 3.83
C LYS A 170 8.27 -32.13 3.87
N TYR A 171 7.80 -32.42 5.07
CA TYR A 171 6.65 -33.29 5.26
C TYR A 171 5.33 -32.57 4.94
N TYR A 172 5.16 -31.30 5.30
CA TYR A 172 3.96 -30.54 4.92
C TYR A 172 3.88 -30.27 3.42
N MET A 173 5.03 -30.08 2.75
CA MET A 173 5.09 -29.98 1.30
C MET A 173 4.63 -31.28 0.63
N GLU A 174 5.12 -32.44 1.11
CA GLU A 174 4.66 -33.75 0.62
C GLU A 174 3.20 -34.07 1.01
N ALA A 175 2.66 -33.44 2.05
CA ALA A 175 1.27 -33.59 2.47
C ALA A 175 0.31 -32.60 1.79
N HIS A 176 0.83 -31.72 0.92
CA HIS A 176 0.06 -30.64 0.28
C HIS A 176 -0.69 -29.72 1.27
N ASN A 177 -0.16 -29.58 2.49
CA ASN A 177 -0.78 -28.78 3.54
C ASN A 177 -0.22 -27.35 3.54
N MET A 178 -0.86 -26.48 2.76
CA MET A 178 -0.38 -25.11 2.54
C MET A 178 -0.46 -24.23 3.80
N GLU A 179 -1.44 -24.47 4.68
CA GLU A 179 -1.63 -23.68 5.91
C GLU A 179 -0.45 -23.91 6.88
N GLN A 180 -0.14 -25.18 7.14
CA GLN A 180 0.97 -25.55 8.02
C GLN A 180 2.34 -25.24 7.40
N LEU A 181 2.43 -25.30 6.07
CA LEU A 181 3.62 -24.89 5.34
C LEU A 181 3.87 -23.38 5.47
N ALA A 182 2.82 -22.56 5.38
CA ALA A 182 2.92 -21.11 5.61
C ALA A 182 3.41 -20.81 7.03
N GLU A 183 2.84 -21.47 8.05
CA GLU A 183 3.29 -21.32 9.43
C GLU A 183 4.78 -21.68 9.59
N CYS A 184 5.24 -22.75 8.94
CA CYS A 184 6.65 -23.11 8.95
C CYS A 184 7.55 -22.04 8.34
N TYR A 185 7.15 -21.43 7.22
CA TYR A 185 7.93 -20.35 6.59
C TYR A 185 7.94 -19.08 7.44
N ILE A 186 6.81 -18.74 8.07
CA ILE A 186 6.72 -17.61 9.01
C ILE A 186 7.67 -17.82 10.19
N MET A 187 7.67 -19.01 10.80
CA MET A 187 8.55 -19.33 11.93
C MET A 187 10.03 -19.42 11.56
N LEU A 188 10.34 -19.60 10.27
CA LEU A 188 11.70 -19.58 9.72
C LEU A 188 12.11 -18.21 9.21
N GLU A 189 11.21 -17.23 9.19
CA GLU A 189 11.41 -15.90 8.58
C GLU A 189 11.86 -16.01 7.10
N ASP A 190 11.33 -17.00 6.39
CA ASP A 190 11.64 -17.28 4.97
C ASP A 190 10.62 -16.58 4.07
N ASP A 191 10.78 -15.25 3.94
CA ASP A 191 9.87 -14.37 3.20
C ASP A 191 9.78 -14.73 1.70
N GLU A 192 10.88 -15.20 1.11
CA GLU A 192 10.95 -15.60 -0.29
C GLU A 192 10.00 -16.77 -0.56
N LYS A 193 10.11 -17.85 0.23
CA LYS A 193 9.24 -19.02 0.08
C LYS A 193 7.79 -18.73 0.45
N LEU A 194 7.55 -17.81 1.39
CA LEU A 194 6.21 -17.38 1.74
C LEU A 194 5.53 -16.66 0.57
N SER A 195 6.27 -15.81 -0.15
CA SER A 195 5.81 -15.12 -1.36
C SER A 195 5.54 -16.09 -2.52
N GLU A 196 6.43 -17.08 -2.73
CA GLU A 196 6.22 -18.15 -3.71
C GLU A 196 4.95 -18.97 -3.38
N LEU A 197 4.77 -19.33 -2.11
CA LEU A 197 3.58 -20.04 -1.64
C LEU A 197 2.33 -19.21 -1.91
N ALA A 198 2.31 -17.93 -1.52
CA ALA A 198 1.19 -17.03 -1.78
C ALA A 198 0.85 -16.95 -3.27
N SER A 199 1.87 -16.87 -4.13
CA SER A 199 1.74 -16.82 -5.59
C SER A 199 1.14 -18.10 -6.17
N SER A 200 1.42 -19.25 -5.57
CA SER A 200 0.90 -20.55 -6.02
C SER A 200 -0.58 -20.81 -5.67
N LEU A 201 -1.14 -20.07 -4.71
CA LEU A 201 -2.54 -20.24 -4.27
C LEU A 201 -3.55 -19.84 -5.35
N PRO A 202 -4.74 -20.46 -5.41
CA PRO A 202 -5.80 -19.99 -6.29
C PRO A 202 -6.38 -18.65 -5.83
N GLU A 203 -7.07 -17.93 -6.73
CA GLU A 203 -7.82 -16.72 -6.36
C GLU A 203 -8.89 -17.04 -5.29
N GLN A 204 -9.16 -16.08 -4.40
CA GLN A 204 -10.10 -16.19 -3.27
C GLN A 204 -9.79 -17.32 -2.26
N HIS A 205 -8.57 -17.87 -2.29
CA HIS A 205 -8.13 -18.82 -1.28
C HIS A 205 -8.09 -18.17 0.11
N LYS A 206 -8.62 -18.85 1.12
CA LYS A 206 -8.76 -18.32 2.49
C LYS A 206 -7.44 -17.84 3.09
N LEU A 207 -6.37 -18.63 2.89
CA LEU A 207 -5.02 -18.34 3.36
C LEU A 207 -4.44 -17.02 2.83
N LEU A 208 -4.92 -16.51 1.68
CA LEU A 208 -4.43 -15.23 1.14
C LEU A 208 -4.73 -14.05 2.09
N LEU A 209 -5.83 -14.11 2.86
CA LEU A 209 -6.13 -13.06 3.84
C LEU A 209 -5.07 -13.01 4.95
N GLU A 210 -4.74 -14.18 5.48
CA GLU A 210 -3.79 -14.34 6.58
C GLU A 210 -2.38 -13.99 6.12
N LEU A 211 -1.97 -14.47 4.95
CA LEU A 211 -0.68 -14.11 4.33
C LEU A 211 -0.58 -12.61 4.07
N GLY A 212 -1.65 -11.96 3.60
CA GLY A 212 -1.68 -10.51 3.41
C GLY A 212 -1.43 -9.73 4.71
N GLN A 213 -2.00 -10.20 5.83
CA GLN A 213 -1.74 -9.60 7.16
C GLN A 213 -0.31 -9.84 7.63
N VAL A 214 0.25 -11.02 7.37
CA VAL A 214 1.63 -11.34 7.70
C VAL A 214 2.59 -10.45 6.91
N PHE A 215 2.45 -10.38 5.58
CA PHE A 215 3.26 -9.50 4.74
C PHE A 215 3.18 -8.04 5.17
N LEU A 216 1.98 -7.57 5.54
CA LEU A 216 1.80 -6.22 6.09
C LEU A 216 2.61 -6.01 7.37
N SER A 217 2.60 -6.97 8.30
CA SER A 217 3.33 -6.86 9.57
C SER A 217 4.86 -6.88 9.41
N VAL A 218 5.38 -7.54 8.37
CA VAL A 218 6.81 -7.58 8.01
C VAL A 218 7.22 -6.38 7.13
N GLY A 219 6.24 -5.67 6.54
CA GLY A 219 6.47 -4.49 5.70
C GLY A 219 6.57 -4.77 4.19
N MET A 220 6.20 -5.98 3.76
CA MET A 220 6.16 -6.42 2.36
C MET A 220 4.89 -5.92 1.68
N CYS A 221 4.91 -4.66 1.23
CA CYS A 221 3.71 -3.98 0.78
C CYS A 221 3.11 -4.56 -0.52
N GLN A 222 3.94 -4.94 -1.50
CA GLN A 222 3.42 -5.44 -2.80
C GLN A 222 2.74 -6.79 -2.63
N GLU A 223 3.38 -7.69 -1.88
CA GLU A 223 2.90 -9.02 -1.58
C GLU A 223 1.60 -8.96 -0.76
N ALA A 224 1.50 -8.01 0.19
CA ALA A 224 0.27 -7.76 0.92
C ALA A 224 -0.86 -7.27 0.00
N ILE A 225 -0.59 -6.29 -0.88
CA ILE A 225 -1.56 -5.77 -1.85
C ILE A 225 -2.06 -6.91 -2.74
N ASP A 226 -1.15 -7.68 -3.34
CA ASP A 226 -1.47 -8.77 -4.25
C ASP A 226 -2.32 -9.85 -3.57
N ALA A 227 -1.98 -10.22 -2.34
CA ALA A 227 -2.74 -11.17 -1.55
C ALA A 227 -4.17 -10.67 -1.25
N PHE A 228 -4.32 -9.41 -0.86
CA PHE A 228 -5.65 -8.81 -0.61
C PHE A 228 -6.47 -8.65 -1.88
N LEU A 229 -5.86 -8.23 -3.00
CA LEU A 229 -6.55 -8.09 -4.29
C LEU A 229 -7.01 -9.45 -4.83
N ARG A 230 -6.15 -10.48 -4.79
CA ARG A 230 -6.52 -11.85 -5.20
C ARG A 230 -7.57 -12.49 -4.30
N ASN A 231 -7.74 -11.99 -3.09
CA ASN A 231 -8.84 -12.36 -2.21
C ASN A 231 -10.08 -11.43 -2.32
N ASN A 232 -10.13 -10.57 -3.35
CA ASN A 232 -11.23 -9.63 -3.61
C ASN A 232 -11.49 -8.65 -2.44
N GLN A 233 -10.43 -8.19 -1.78
CA GLN A 233 -10.48 -7.24 -0.66
C GLN A 233 -9.69 -5.94 -0.97
N PRO A 234 -10.13 -5.11 -1.93
CA PRO A 234 -9.40 -3.90 -2.33
C PRO A 234 -9.27 -2.87 -1.21
N LYS A 235 -10.22 -2.84 -0.25
CA LYS A 235 -10.14 -1.97 0.93
C LYS A 235 -8.92 -2.29 1.80
N LEU A 236 -8.64 -3.58 1.99
CA LEU A 236 -7.48 -4.01 2.77
C LEU A 236 -6.17 -3.73 2.05
N ALA A 237 -6.13 -3.87 0.72
CA ALA A 237 -4.98 -3.50 -0.09
C ALA A 237 -4.64 -1.99 0.02
N ILE A 238 -5.65 -1.12 -0.05
CA ILE A 238 -5.47 0.33 0.13
C ILE A 238 -5.00 0.64 1.55
N ASN A 239 -5.61 0.02 2.57
CA ASN A 239 -5.20 0.19 3.96
C ASN A 239 -3.75 -0.27 4.20
N ALA A 240 -3.32 -1.37 3.57
CA ALA A 240 -1.94 -1.83 3.65
C ALA A 240 -0.96 -0.78 3.10
N CYS A 241 -1.30 -0.15 1.97
CA CYS A 241 -0.51 0.96 1.42
C CYS A 241 -0.47 2.16 2.39
N VAL A 242 -1.59 2.48 3.01
CA VAL A 242 -1.71 3.56 4.00
C VAL A 242 -0.82 3.28 5.22
N GLU A 243 -0.90 2.07 5.80
CA GLU A 243 -0.11 1.67 6.97
C GLU A 243 1.41 1.65 6.69
N LEU A 244 1.80 1.23 5.49
CA LEU A 244 3.21 1.18 5.06
C LEU A 244 3.70 2.49 4.40
N ASN A 245 2.92 3.57 4.50
CA ASN A 245 3.23 4.89 3.94
C ASN A 245 3.48 4.90 2.41
N LYS A 246 2.87 3.97 1.66
CA LYS A 246 2.91 3.87 0.19
C LYS A 246 1.74 4.63 -0.45
N TRP A 247 1.66 5.93 -0.19
CA TRP A 247 0.49 6.76 -0.51
C TRP A 247 0.16 6.87 -2.01
N LYS A 248 1.17 6.96 -2.89
CA LYS A 248 0.94 7.01 -4.35
C LYS A 248 0.17 5.77 -4.84
N GLN A 249 0.62 4.59 -4.41
CA GLN A 249 -0.04 3.31 -4.71
C GLN A 249 -1.42 3.21 -4.06
N ALA A 250 -1.59 3.74 -2.84
CA ALA A 250 -2.89 3.77 -2.17
C ALA A 250 -3.93 4.55 -2.99
N VAL A 251 -3.57 5.72 -3.54
CA VAL A 251 -4.47 6.54 -4.36
C VAL A 251 -4.76 5.87 -5.70
N GLU A 252 -3.74 5.36 -6.38
CA GLU A 252 -3.91 4.61 -7.64
C GLU A 252 -4.88 3.42 -7.44
N LEU A 253 -4.66 2.59 -6.41
CA LEU A 253 -5.54 1.47 -6.08
C LEU A 253 -6.96 1.92 -5.74
N ALA A 254 -7.10 3.01 -4.98
CA ALA A 254 -8.39 3.55 -4.61
C ALA A 254 -9.17 4.09 -5.83
N GLN A 255 -8.49 4.66 -6.82
CA GLN A 255 -9.12 5.08 -8.07
C GLN A 255 -9.60 3.91 -8.91
N PHE A 256 -8.79 2.85 -9.03
CA PHE A 256 -9.17 1.67 -9.82
C PHE A 256 -10.32 0.88 -9.19
N HIS A 257 -10.38 0.80 -7.87
CA HIS A 257 -11.29 -0.13 -7.20
C HIS A 257 -12.41 0.52 -6.37
N ILE A 258 -12.24 1.75 -5.83
CA ILE A 258 -13.16 2.33 -4.84
C ILE A 258 -13.26 3.87 -5.00
N VAL A 259 -13.96 4.33 -6.03
CA VAL A 259 -14.13 5.77 -6.33
C VAL A 259 -14.84 6.56 -5.21
N HIS A 260 -15.63 5.90 -4.34
CA HIS A 260 -16.47 6.59 -3.35
C HIS A 260 -15.86 6.81 -1.95
N GLU A 261 -14.72 6.19 -1.60
CA GLU A 261 -14.11 6.30 -0.24
C GLU A 261 -12.73 7.00 -0.22
N VAL A 262 -12.29 7.58 -1.34
CA VAL A 262 -10.96 8.21 -1.47
C VAL A 262 -10.84 9.53 -0.69
N GLN A 263 -11.90 10.36 -0.67
CA GLN A 263 -11.82 11.73 -0.14
C GLN A 263 -11.52 11.86 1.37
N PRO A 264 -12.10 11.05 2.27
CA PRO A 264 -11.80 11.14 3.70
C PRO A 264 -10.37 10.74 4.03
N LEU A 265 -9.79 9.79 3.28
CA LEU A 265 -8.40 9.36 3.44
C LEU A 265 -7.44 10.40 2.87
N LEU A 266 -7.76 10.95 1.69
CA LEU A 266 -7.02 12.01 1.04
C LEU A 266 -6.89 13.25 1.95
N SER A 267 -7.99 13.70 2.55
CA SER A 267 -8.01 14.91 3.38
C SER A 267 -7.12 14.81 4.61
N LYS A 268 -7.09 13.67 5.30
CA LYS A 268 -6.17 13.44 6.45
C LYS A 268 -4.71 13.50 6.03
N TYR A 269 -4.36 12.88 4.89
CA TYR A 269 -2.98 12.83 4.45
C TYR A 269 -2.49 14.19 3.94
N VAL A 270 -3.32 14.93 3.19
CA VAL A 270 -3.00 16.31 2.81
C VAL A 270 -2.78 17.19 4.03
N ALA A 271 -3.63 17.07 5.06
CA ALA A 271 -3.47 17.84 6.29
C ALA A 271 -2.08 17.59 6.92
N HIS A 272 -1.66 16.33 7.03
CA HIS A 272 -0.33 15.97 7.53
C HIS A 272 0.83 16.52 6.67
N LEU A 273 0.73 16.44 5.33
CA LEU A 273 1.73 17.01 4.43
C LEU A 273 1.84 18.54 4.58
N LEU A 274 0.70 19.21 4.70
CA LEU A 274 0.64 20.66 4.90
C LEU A 274 1.22 21.07 6.26
N GLU A 275 0.94 20.32 7.34
CA GLU A 275 1.51 20.54 8.67
C GLU A 275 3.05 20.42 8.68
N ASN A 276 3.60 19.49 7.90
CA ASN A 276 5.05 19.29 7.77
C ASN A 276 5.72 20.25 6.75
N GLY A 277 4.96 21.16 6.14
CA GLY A 277 5.48 22.11 5.14
C GLY A 277 5.77 21.50 3.76
N GLN A 278 5.32 20.26 3.51
CA GLN A 278 5.45 19.55 2.24
C GLN A 278 4.33 19.93 1.26
N GLN A 279 4.26 21.21 0.93
CA GLN A 279 3.13 21.78 0.20
C GLN A 279 3.09 21.33 -1.27
N LEU A 280 4.23 21.04 -1.90
CA LEU A 280 4.27 20.59 -3.30
C LEU A 280 3.88 19.12 -3.43
N GLU A 281 4.25 18.29 -2.45
CA GLU A 281 3.81 16.90 -2.37
C GLU A 281 2.29 16.80 -2.17
N ALA A 282 1.71 17.72 -1.39
CA ALA A 282 0.26 17.83 -1.26
C ALA A 282 -0.41 18.20 -2.60
N VAL A 283 0.20 19.10 -3.38
CA VAL A 283 -0.28 19.42 -4.74
C VAL A 283 -0.21 18.21 -5.66
N GLU A 284 0.91 17.47 -5.68
CA GLU A 284 1.05 16.27 -6.50
C GLU A 284 -0.01 15.23 -6.15
N LEU A 285 -0.30 15.06 -4.86
CA LEU A 285 -1.33 14.14 -4.41
C LEU A 285 -2.74 14.58 -4.86
N TYR A 286 -3.07 15.87 -4.74
CA TYR A 286 -4.35 16.39 -5.24
C TYR A 286 -4.49 16.19 -6.75
N HIS A 287 -3.41 16.40 -7.51
CA HIS A 287 -3.38 16.16 -8.95
C HIS A 287 -3.65 14.69 -9.28
N ILE A 288 -2.92 13.75 -8.65
CA ILE A 288 -3.12 12.31 -8.85
C ILE A 288 -4.55 11.96 -8.49
N ALA A 289 -5.10 12.48 -7.39
CA ALA A 289 -6.48 12.25 -6.96
C ALA A 289 -7.56 12.93 -7.82
N HIS A 290 -7.18 13.64 -8.89
CA HIS A 290 -8.07 14.43 -9.76
C HIS A 290 -8.84 15.56 -9.03
N CYS A 291 -8.33 15.99 -7.87
CA CYS A 291 -8.76 17.16 -7.11
C CYS A 291 -8.03 18.41 -7.63
N TYR A 292 -8.21 18.70 -8.92
CA TYR A 292 -7.48 19.75 -9.64
C TYR A 292 -7.72 21.16 -9.08
N LEU A 293 -8.92 21.45 -8.59
CA LEU A 293 -9.23 22.76 -8.03
C LEU A 293 -8.52 22.98 -6.69
N GLU A 294 -8.45 21.96 -5.85
CA GLU A 294 -7.72 21.99 -4.58
C GLU A 294 -6.20 22.12 -4.81
N ALA A 295 -5.66 21.41 -5.81
CA ALA A 295 -4.28 21.57 -6.26
C ALA A 295 -3.99 23.02 -6.73
N ALA A 296 -4.87 23.56 -7.59
CA ALA A 296 -4.76 24.92 -8.12
C ALA A 296 -4.79 25.97 -6.99
N GLN A 297 -5.76 25.86 -6.07
CA GLN A 297 -5.91 26.77 -4.94
C GLN A 297 -4.64 26.82 -4.09
N LEU A 298 -4.07 25.65 -3.78
CA LEU A 298 -2.82 25.56 -2.99
C LEU A 298 -1.64 26.19 -3.74
N LEU A 299 -1.52 25.97 -5.06
CA LEU A 299 -0.49 26.58 -5.90
C LEU A 299 -0.62 28.10 -5.98
N PHE A 300 -1.83 28.64 -6.11
CA PHE A 300 -2.07 30.08 -6.07
C PHE A 300 -1.67 30.70 -4.73
N GLN A 301 -2.06 30.08 -3.61
CA GLN A 301 -1.65 30.53 -2.27
C GLN A 301 -0.12 30.51 -2.09
N LEU A 302 0.55 29.49 -2.63
CA LEU A 302 2.01 29.42 -2.66
C LEU A 302 2.62 30.56 -3.49
N ALA A 303 2.05 30.82 -4.67
CA ALA A 303 2.50 31.90 -5.55
C ALA A 303 2.37 33.26 -4.87
N ASP A 304 1.24 33.55 -4.22
CA ASP A 304 0.99 34.79 -3.50
C ASP A 304 1.92 34.98 -2.29
N LYS A 305 2.20 33.90 -1.55
CA LYS A 305 3.18 33.90 -0.45
C LYS A 305 4.58 34.21 -0.97
N GLU A 306 5.01 33.57 -2.04
CA GLU A 306 6.33 33.81 -2.65
C GLU A 306 6.44 35.21 -3.30
N ALA A 307 5.35 35.71 -3.90
CA ALA A 307 5.26 37.06 -4.48
C ALA A 307 5.56 38.14 -3.43
N LYS A 308 5.00 38.00 -2.22
CA LYS A 308 5.23 38.92 -1.09
C LYS A 308 6.69 38.99 -0.66
N MET A 309 7.47 37.93 -0.89
CA MET A 309 8.89 37.89 -0.53
C MET A 309 9.78 38.69 -1.50
N ARG A 310 9.29 39.06 -2.69
CA ARG A 310 9.95 39.90 -3.71
C ARG A 310 11.38 39.47 -4.12
N ARG A 311 11.71 38.17 -4.07
CA ARG A 311 13.07 37.67 -4.37
C ARG A 311 13.19 36.82 -5.64
N LYS A 312 12.16 36.06 -6.00
CA LYS A 312 12.24 35.03 -7.05
C LYS A 312 11.06 35.12 -8.04
N PRO A 313 10.96 36.19 -8.85
CA PRO A 313 9.83 36.39 -9.77
C PRO A 313 9.63 35.24 -10.77
N LEU A 314 10.70 34.57 -11.21
CA LEU A 314 10.60 33.39 -12.07
C LEU A 314 9.91 32.21 -11.38
N ARG A 315 10.16 32.00 -10.09
CA ARG A 315 9.52 30.93 -9.31
C ARG A 315 8.05 31.22 -9.11
N VAL A 316 7.70 32.48 -8.84
CA VAL A 316 6.31 32.96 -8.74
C VAL A 316 5.57 32.72 -10.06
N LYS A 317 6.15 33.11 -11.21
CA LYS A 317 5.60 32.79 -12.54
C LYS A 317 5.34 31.29 -12.68
N LYS A 318 6.31 30.44 -12.35
CA LYS A 318 6.17 28.98 -12.47
C LYS A 318 5.02 28.43 -11.62
N LEU A 319 4.83 28.95 -10.41
CA LEU A 319 3.71 28.54 -9.54
C LEU A 319 2.35 28.93 -10.13
N TYR A 320 2.20 30.16 -10.63
CA TYR A 320 0.97 30.57 -11.31
C TYR A 320 0.71 29.78 -12.59
N VAL A 321 1.75 29.46 -13.38
CA VAL A 321 1.60 28.61 -14.57
C VAL A 321 1.12 27.21 -14.17
N LEU A 322 1.71 26.59 -13.15
CA LEU A 322 1.24 25.29 -12.65
C LEU A 322 -0.21 25.37 -12.18
N ALA A 323 -0.57 26.40 -11.41
CA ALA A 323 -1.93 26.58 -10.93
C ALA A 323 -2.93 26.67 -12.09
N ALA A 324 -2.60 27.44 -13.13
CA ALA A 324 -3.44 27.58 -14.32
C ALA A 324 -3.56 26.26 -15.09
N LEU A 325 -2.50 25.47 -15.20
CA LEU A 325 -2.53 24.16 -15.83
C LEU A 325 -3.43 23.15 -15.09
N GLU A 326 -3.47 23.19 -13.75
CA GLU A 326 -4.42 22.38 -12.98
C GLU A 326 -5.87 22.79 -13.29
N VAL A 327 -6.15 24.09 -13.42
CA VAL A 327 -7.49 24.59 -13.82
C VAL A 327 -7.85 24.15 -15.24
N GLU A 328 -6.91 24.17 -16.19
CA GLU A 328 -7.16 23.62 -17.54
C GLU A 328 -7.46 22.11 -17.48
N SER A 329 -6.75 21.36 -16.65
CA SER A 329 -6.97 19.91 -16.46
C SER A 329 -8.38 19.62 -15.91
N TYR A 330 -8.85 20.45 -14.99
CA TYR A 330 -10.23 20.42 -14.52
C TYR A 330 -11.25 20.67 -15.64
N HIS A 331 -11.03 21.69 -16.47
CA HIS A 331 -11.90 22.01 -17.59
C HIS A 331 -11.91 20.91 -18.66
N GLU A 332 -10.78 20.25 -18.91
CA GLU A 332 -10.69 19.11 -19.83
C GLU A 332 -11.55 17.93 -19.39
N ILE A 333 -11.54 17.60 -18.09
CA ILE A 333 -12.39 16.55 -17.53
C ILE A 333 -13.86 16.93 -17.60
N LYS A 334 -14.22 18.17 -17.22
CA LYS A 334 -15.59 18.66 -17.34
C LYS A 334 -16.09 18.67 -18.80
N ARG A 335 -15.24 19.04 -19.77
CA ARG A 335 -15.56 18.99 -21.21
C ARG A 335 -15.74 17.55 -21.70
N SER A 336 -14.94 16.61 -21.19
CA SER A 336 -15.06 15.18 -21.53
C SER A 336 -16.35 14.58 -21.00
N GLN A 337 -16.75 14.92 -19.75
CA GLN A 337 -18.01 14.49 -19.15
C GLN A 337 -19.25 15.12 -19.83
N LYS A 338 -19.12 16.32 -20.41
CA LYS A 338 -20.16 17.01 -21.18
C LYS A 338 -20.53 16.31 -22.48
N LYS A 339 -19.63 15.54 -23.10
CA LYS A 339 -19.93 14.83 -24.36
C LYS A 339 -20.93 13.68 -24.21
N ASP A 340 -21.15 13.18 -22.99
CA ASP A 340 -22.06 12.06 -22.70
C ASP A 340 -23.46 12.48 -22.19
N LYS A 341 -23.73 13.78 -21.99
CA LYS A 341 -25.05 14.29 -21.51
C LYS A 341 -25.52 15.50 -22.31
N THR A 342 -26.84 15.60 -22.51
CA THR A 342 -27.52 16.68 -23.25
C THR A 342 -27.10 18.09 -22.76
N GLU A 343 -26.64 18.92 -23.70
CA GLU A 343 -25.91 20.18 -23.49
C GLU A 343 -26.60 21.19 -22.55
N ALA A 344 -27.93 21.23 -22.54
CA ALA A 344 -28.69 22.24 -21.79
C ALA A 344 -28.68 22.04 -20.26
N ALA A 345 -28.65 20.78 -19.78
CA ALA A 345 -28.64 20.50 -18.34
C ALA A 345 -27.25 20.66 -17.72
N SER A 346 -26.20 20.38 -18.51
CA SER A 346 -24.81 20.49 -18.04
C SER A 346 -24.31 21.95 -18.01
N ALA A 347 -24.82 22.82 -18.88
CA ALA A 347 -24.53 24.25 -18.83
C ALA A 347 -25.06 24.91 -17.54
N LEU A 348 -26.28 24.55 -17.12
CA LEU A 348 -26.92 25.11 -15.92
C LEU A 348 -26.27 24.60 -14.62
N VAL A 349 -25.87 23.33 -14.56
CA VAL A 349 -25.15 22.76 -13.41
C VAL A 349 -23.71 23.31 -13.30
N GLY A 350 -23.05 23.58 -14.43
CA GLY A 350 -21.72 24.19 -14.44
C GLY A 350 -21.71 25.59 -13.81
N LEU A 351 -22.70 26.43 -14.16
CA LEU A 351 -22.85 27.78 -13.62
C LEU A 351 -23.14 27.79 -12.11
N LEU A 352 -23.90 26.81 -11.60
CA LEU A 352 -24.26 26.73 -10.18
C LEU A 352 -23.11 26.22 -9.28
N GLU A 353 -22.18 25.43 -9.82
CA GLU A 353 -21.00 24.95 -9.07
C GLU A 353 -19.87 25.98 -9.04
N GLU A 354 -19.73 26.81 -10.09
CA GLU A 354 -18.74 27.89 -10.17
C GLU A 354 -19.00 28.99 -9.12
N ASP A 355 -20.27 29.29 -8.83
CA ASP A 355 -20.68 30.25 -7.78
C ASP A 355 -20.57 29.72 -6.34
N ALA A 356 -20.56 28.40 -6.15
CA ALA A 356 -20.63 27.78 -4.81
C ALA A 356 -19.28 27.65 -4.10
N THR A 357 -18.17 27.78 -4.83
CA THR A 357 -16.82 27.70 -4.25
C THR A 357 -16.20 29.09 -4.15
N ALA A 358 -15.46 29.36 -3.06
CA ALA A 358 -14.73 30.62 -2.87
C ALA A 358 -13.59 30.88 -3.91
N GLY A 359 -13.55 30.09 -4.99
CA GLY A 359 -12.57 30.12 -6.07
C GLY A 359 -13.09 30.61 -7.42
N GLY A 360 -14.31 31.15 -7.53
CA GLY A 360 -14.89 31.65 -8.81
C GLY A 360 -13.95 32.59 -9.58
N LEU A 361 -13.30 33.54 -8.91
CA LEU A 361 -12.30 34.43 -9.51
C LEU A 361 -11.03 33.72 -10.03
N MET A 362 -10.66 32.58 -9.43
CA MET A 362 -9.48 31.80 -9.82
C MET A 362 -9.73 30.97 -11.09
N VAL A 363 -10.99 30.61 -11.34
CA VAL A 363 -11.43 29.83 -12.50
C VAL A 363 -11.69 30.73 -13.71
N ASP A 364 -12.13 31.98 -13.49
CA ASP A 364 -12.43 32.91 -14.59
C ASP A 364 -11.20 33.48 -15.29
N SER A 365 -10.07 33.63 -14.58
CA SER A 365 -8.82 34.17 -15.16
C SER A 365 -7.55 33.48 -14.62
N PRO A 366 -7.43 32.15 -14.80
CA PRO A 366 -6.38 31.34 -14.15
C PRO A 366 -4.95 31.76 -14.56
N TRP A 367 -4.80 32.28 -15.78
CA TRP A 367 -3.52 32.69 -16.35
C TRP A 367 -3.04 34.08 -15.91
N ARG A 368 -3.90 34.89 -15.27
CA ARG A 368 -3.62 36.31 -15.01
C ARG A 368 -2.38 36.55 -14.13
N GLY A 369 -2.19 35.71 -13.11
CA GLY A 369 -0.97 35.67 -12.28
C GLY A 369 0.29 35.36 -13.08
N ALA A 370 0.20 34.39 -13.99
CA ALA A 370 1.32 33.99 -14.84
C ALA A 370 1.66 35.08 -15.86
N GLU A 371 0.66 35.74 -16.44
CA GLU A 371 0.82 36.86 -17.39
C GLU A 371 1.53 38.04 -16.75
N ALA A 372 1.07 38.48 -15.57
CA ALA A 372 1.67 39.62 -14.86
C ALA A 372 3.18 39.41 -14.67
N TYR A 373 3.57 38.27 -14.10
CA TYR A 373 4.99 37.95 -13.88
C TYR A 373 5.74 37.61 -15.17
N HIS A 374 5.05 37.11 -16.20
CA HIS A 374 5.63 36.93 -17.52
C HIS A 374 6.07 38.27 -18.12
N PHE A 375 5.18 39.25 -18.21
CA PHE A 375 5.51 40.57 -18.77
C PHE A 375 6.48 41.36 -17.88
N TYR A 376 6.44 41.13 -16.56
CA TYR A 376 7.38 41.73 -15.61
C TYR A 376 8.81 41.26 -15.85
N LEU A 377 8.99 39.96 -16.13
CA LEU A 377 10.28 39.39 -16.49
C LEU A 377 10.70 39.74 -17.91
N LEU A 378 9.76 39.75 -18.85
CA LEU A 378 10.01 40.03 -20.27
C LEU A 378 10.52 41.46 -20.48
N SER A 379 9.86 42.45 -19.89
CA SER A 379 10.24 43.86 -19.99
C SER A 379 11.67 44.11 -19.50
N GLN A 380 12.04 43.54 -18.34
CA GLN A 380 13.40 43.61 -17.83
C GLN A 380 14.40 42.90 -18.75
N LYS A 381 14.06 41.72 -19.28
CA LYS A 381 14.93 40.99 -20.22
C LYS A 381 15.19 41.81 -21.49
N GLN A 382 14.16 42.45 -22.05
CA GLN A 382 14.28 43.34 -23.21
C GLN A 382 15.18 44.54 -22.89
N PHE A 383 15.00 45.15 -21.73
CA PHE A 383 15.82 46.28 -21.29
C PHE A 383 17.30 45.91 -21.17
N TYR A 384 17.62 44.80 -20.49
CA TYR A 384 18.99 44.32 -20.34
C TYR A 384 19.60 43.84 -21.68
N SER A 385 18.77 43.45 -22.64
CA SER A 385 19.19 43.10 -24.00
C SER A 385 19.43 44.32 -24.90
N GLY A 386 19.30 45.54 -24.36
CA GLY A 386 19.55 46.78 -25.09
C GLY A 386 18.38 47.26 -25.96
N GLN A 387 17.15 46.80 -25.70
CA GLN A 387 15.94 47.18 -26.42
C GLN A 387 14.99 48.00 -25.52
N PRO A 388 15.30 49.27 -25.21
CA PRO A 388 14.53 50.05 -24.26
C PRO A 388 13.13 50.40 -24.76
N GLU A 389 12.92 50.61 -26.07
CA GLU A 389 11.59 50.90 -26.65
C GLU A 389 10.63 49.71 -26.46
N ALA A 390 11.10 48.49 -26.76
CA ALA A 390 10.32 47.27 -26.55
C ALA A 390 10.04 47.05 -25.04
N ALA A 391 11.03 47.28 -24.18
CA ALA A 391 10.86 47.19 -22.74
C ALA A 391 9.80 48.18 -22.22
N THR A 392 9.79 49.43 -22.71
CA THR A 392 8.78 50.44 -22.38
C THR A 392 7.39 50.02 -22.85
N ALA A 393 7.26 49.48 -24.06
CA ALA A 393 5.98 48.98 -24.57
C ALA A 393 5.43 47.83 -23.70
N THR A 394 6.26 46.83 -23.37
CA THR A 394 5.88 45.73 -22.49
C THR A 394 5.55 46.22 -21.07
N ALA A 395 6.27 47.22 -20.55
CA ALA A 395 5.99 47.79 -19.24
C ALA A 395 4.66 48.58 -19.19
N LYS A 396 4.18 49.13 -20.31
CA LYS A 396 2.84 49.74 -20.37
C LYS A 396 1.73 48.70 -20.16
N VAL A 397 1.92 47.47 -20.65
CA VAL A 397 0.98 46.36 -20.43
C VAL A 397 0.86 46.01 -18.95
N LEU A 398 1.94 46.16 -18.17
CA LEU A 398 1.94 45.86 -16.73
C LEU A 398 0.98 46.73 -15.91
N VAL A 399 0.57 47.89 -16.43
CA VAL A 399 -0.40 48.78 -15.77
C VAL A 399 -1.75 48.08 -15.57
N ASP A 400 -2.09 47.12 -16.44
CA ASP A 400 -3.33 46.35 -16.31
C ASP A 400 -3.26 45.27 -15.20
N TYR A 401 -2.13 45.12 -14.48
CA TYR A 401 -1.87 44.10 -13.45
C TYR A 401 -1.48 44.68 -12.06
N GLU A 402 -1.94 45.90 -11.75
CA GLU A 402 -1.71 46.59 -10.47
C GLU A 402 -2.22 45.85 -9.22
N ASP A 403 -3.15 44.93 -9.40
CA ASP A 403 -3.72 44.09 -8.34
C ASP A 403 -2.86 42.86 -8.01
N ILE A 404 -1.93 42.47 -8.89
CA ILE A 404 -1.02 41.34 -8.67
C ILE A 404 0.39 41.81 -8.32
N ILE A 405 0.93 42.76 -9.08
CA ILE A 405 2.27 43.31 -8.87
C ILE A 405 2.12 44.68 -8.21
N PRO A 406 2.92 44.98 -7.16
CA PRO A 406 2.86 46.28 -6.49
C PRO A 406 2.97 47.44 -7.50
N PRO A 407 2.04 48.40 -7.49
CA PRO A 407 2.04 49.51 -8.43
C PRO A 407 3.35 50.32 -8.41
N GLU A 408 3.98 50.46 -7.24
CA GLU A 408 5.31 51.10 -7.11
C GLU A 408 6.35 50.43 -8.03
N ASP A 409 6.38 49.10 -8.07
CA ASP A 409 7.36 48.34 -8.86
C ASP A 409 7.06 48.50 -10.37
N ILE A 410 5.78 48.47 -10.76
CA ILE A 410 5.34 48.66 -12.16
C ILE A 410 5.74 50.06 -12.67
N TYR A 411 5.33 51.11 -11.96
CA TYR A 411 5.56 52.49 -12.41
C TYR A 411 7.03 52.89 -12.30
N SER A 412 7.79 52.32 -11.36
CA SER A 412 9.25 52.53 -11.29
C SER A 412 9.96 51.96 -12.51
N LEU A 413 9.62 50.74 -12.94
CA LEU A 413 10.14 50.14 -14.16
C LEU A 413 9.72 50.94 -15.40
N LEU A 414 8.44 51.32 -15.49
CA LEU A 414 7.92 52.11 -16.60
C LEU A 414 8.63 53.46 -16.72
N ALA A 415 8.81 54.19 -15.61
CA ALA A 415 9.53 55.46 -15.60
C ALA A 415 10.99 55.28 -16.03
N LEU A 416 11.68 54.27 -15.52
CA LEU A 416 13.08 53.97 -15.86
C LEU A 416 13.24 53.64 -17.36
N PHE A 417 12.41 52.73 -17.88
CA PHE A 417 12.47 52.30 -19.28
C PHE A 417 12.10 53.45 -20.21
N ALA A 418 11.05 54.21 -19.89
CA ALA A 418 10.61 55.36 -20.67
C ALA A 418 11.68 56.47 -20.73
N CYS A 419 12.39 56.73 -19.63
CA CYS A 419 13.52 57.67 -19.62
C CYS A 419 14.66 57.20 -20.55
N LYS A 420 14.89 55.89 -20.63
CA LYS A 420 15.95 55.32 -21.46
C LYS A 420 15.58 55.24 -22.95
N SER A 421 14.31 55.00 -23.27
CA SER A 421 13.79 55.03 -24.64
C SER A 421 13.57 56.45 -25.18
N GLY A 422 13.53 57.46 -24.30
CA GLY A 422 13.28 58.85 -24.69
C GLY A 422 11.80 59.19 -24.88
N THR A 423 10.89 58.32 -24.43
CA THR A 423 9.44 58.53 -24.42
C THR A 423 9.04 59.29 -23.15
N PHE A 424 9.40 60.57 -23.09
CA PHE A 424 9.27 61.40 -21.89
C PHE A 424 7.83 61.71 -21.48
N LYS A 425 6.84 61.65 -22.40
CA LYS A 425 5.41 61.77 -22.04
C LYS A 425 4.99 60.63 -21.11
N THR A 426 5.31 59.38 -21.50
CA THR A 426 5.04 58.18 -20.68
C THR A 426 5.82 58.25 -19.37
N ALA A 427 7.08 58.67 -19.39
CA ALA A 427 7.87 58.83 -18.17
C ALA A 427 7.20 59.82 -17.19
N SER A 428 6.71 60.97 -17.67
CA SER A 428 6.05 61.96 -16.80
C SER A 428 4.76 61.44 -16.18
N GLN A 429 3.97 60.66 -16.93
CA GLN A 429 2.75 60.04 -16.42
C GLN A 429 3.08 59.00 -15.33
N ALA A 430 4.13 58.22 -15.52
CA ALA A 430 4.59 57.25 -14.53
C ALA A 430 5.09 57.93 -13.23
N PHE A 431 5.90 58.99 -13.34
CA PHE A 431 6.33 59.78 -12.18
C PHE A 431 5.15 60.41 -11.43
N LEU A 432 4.18 60.99 -12.15
CA LEU A 432 2.98 61.55 -11.53
C LEU A 432 2.20 60.50 -10.72
N ARG A 433 2.09 59.27 -11.25
CA ARG A 433 1.48 58.14 -10.52
C ARG A 433 2.27 57.78 -9.26
N LEU A 434 3.60 57.71 -9.34
CA LEU A 434 4.46 57.45 -8.17
C LEU A 434 4.36 58.54 -7.09
N GLU A 435 4.25 59.81 -7.48
CA GLU A 435 4.12 60.93 -6.55
C GLU A 435 2.75 60.96 -5.84
N THR A 436 1.70 60.57 -6.55
CA THR A 436 0.30 60.62 -6.05
C THR A 436 -0.16 59.36 -5.33
N MET A 437 0.59 58.26 -5.39
CA MET A 437 0.21 56.96 -4.85
C MET A 437 -0.01 56.97 -3.32
N SER A 438 -1.13 56.43 -2.83
CA SER A 438 -1.49 56.45 -1.41
C SER A 438 -0.66 55.50 -0.53
N GLY A 439 -0.06 54.44 -1.10
CA GLY A 439 0.70 53.43 -0.35
C GLY A 439 2.14 53.81 0.00
N LEU A 440 2.65 54.96 -0.46
CA LEU A 440 4.03 55.37 -0.30
C LEU A 440 4.21 56.38 0.84
N SER A 441 5.35 56.29 1.54
CA SER A 441 5.72 57.29 2.55
C SER A 441 6.02 58.66 1.92
N GLU A 442 5.79 59.74 2.67
CA GLU A 442 6.18 61.11 2.29
C GLU A 442 7.63 61.21 1.80
N LYS A 443 8.55 60.44 2.41
CA LYS A 443 9.96 60.41 2.01
C LYS A 443 10.16 59.80 0.63
N GLN A 444 9.48 58.70 0.31
CA GLN A 444 9.55 58.07 -1.01
C GLN A 444 8.96 58.97 -2.08
N LYS A 445 7.81 59.61 -1.80
CA LYS A 445 7.18 60.55 -2.74
C LYS A 445 8.11 61.72 -3.10
N ARG A 446 8.74 62.34 -2.09
CA ARG A 446 9.75 63.40 -2.31
C ARG A 446 10.96 62.91 -3.11
N ALA A 447 11.38 61.67 -2.91
CA ALA A 447 12.49 61.11 -3.69
C ALA A 447 12.12 60.92 -5.17
N TYR A 448 10.90 60.49 -5.47
CA TYR A 448 10.39 60.42 -6.85
C TYR A 448 10.25 61.81 -7.47
N GLU A 449 9.71 62.79 -6.73
CA GLU A 449 9.62 64.19 -7.17
C GLU A 449 11.00 64.79 -7.49
N GLU A 450 12.00 64.57 -6.63
CA GLU A 450 13.37 65.03 -6.88
C GLU A 450 13.99 64.34 -8.11
N CYS A 451 13.70 63.04 -8.33
CA CYS A 451 14.13 62.33 -9.53
C CYS A 451 13.45 62.89 -10.79
N ALA A 452 12.14 63.12 -10.75
CA ALA A 452 11.39 63.71 -11.85
C ALA A 452 11.96 65.09 -12.21
N LEU A 453 12.21 65.95 -11.22
CA LEU A 453 12.83 67.27 -11.43
C LEU A 453 14.21 67.16 -12.11
N LYS A 454 15.07 66.22 -11.69
CA LYS A 454 16.40 66.00 -12.31
C LYS A 454 16.30 65.56 -13.77
N VAL A 455 15.29 64.77 -14.12
CA VAL A 455 15.05 64.31 -15.50
C VAL A 455 14.46 65.44 -16.33
N PHE A 456 13.37 66.05 -15.88
CA PHE A 456 12.56 66.96 -16.68
C PHE A 456 13.11 68.39 -16.78
N THR A 457 14.09 68.75 -15.95
CA THR A 457 14.89 69.98 -16.15
C THR A 457 15.79 69.87 -17.39
N LYS A 458 16.18 68.67 -17.81
CA LYS A 458 17.03 68.40 -18.98
C LYS A 458 16.23 67.97 -20.20
N HIS A 459 15.13 67.25 -19.99
CA HIS A 459 14.30 66.68 -21.04
C HIS A 459 12.87 67.14 -20.88
N LYS A 460 12.28 67.79 -21.88
CA LYS A 460 10.90 68.24 -21.75
C LYS A 460 9.93 67.04 -21.82
N PRO A 461 8.80 67.06 -21.08
CA PRO A 461 7.84 65.97 -21.01
C PRO A 461 6.92 65.91 -22.25
N TYR A 462 7.52 65.92 -23.44
CA TYR A 462 6.83 65.67 -24.70
C TYR A 462 7.74 64.83 -25.60
N ASP A 463 7.14 63.91 -26.34
CA ASP A 463 7.90 63.01 -27.21
C ASP A 463 8.36 63.79 -28.46
N THR A 464 9.64 63.65 -28.83
CA THR A 464 10.22 64.34 -30.00
C THR A 464 10.01 63.57 -31.31
N SER A 465 9.59 62.30 -31.25
CA SER A 465 9.30 61.45 -32.41
C SER A 465 7.89 61.73 -32.94
N LYS A 466 7.80 62.35 -34.12
CA LYS A 466 6.53 62.54 -34.86
C LYS A 466 5.89 61.22 -35.36
N SER A 467 6.54 60.07 -35.17
CA SER A 467 6.09 58.77 -35.70
C SER A 467 5.13 58.01 -34.78
N GLU A 468 5.09 58.31 -33.48
CA GLU A 468 4.25 57.60 -32.50
C GLU A 468 3.02 58.41 -32.05
N ALA A 469 3.00 59.71 -32.34
CA ALA A 469 1.91 60.62 -31.98
C ALA A 469 0.56 60.23 -32.61
N SER A 470 0.57 59.53 -33.75
CA SER A 470 -0.66 59.03 -34.40
C SER A 470 -1.28 57.80 -33.75
N HIS A 471 -0.53 57.06 -32.92
CA HIS A 471 -0.96 55.74 -32.44
C HIS A 471 -1.26 55.70 -30.94
N SER A 472 -0.62 56.56 -30.13
CA SER A 472 -0.90 56.64 -28.69
C SER A 472 -2.23 57.34 -28.37
N GLU A 473 -2.70 58.26 -29.21
CA GLU A 473 -3.95 59.01 -28.98
C GLU A 473 -5.20 58.19 -29.37
N ALA A 474 -5.06 57.16 -30.22
CA ALA A 474 -6.17 56.32 -30.66
C ALA A 474 -6.66 55.32 -29.60
N LEU A 475 -5.85 55.01 -28.59
CA LEU A 475 -6.14 54.01 -27.54
C LEU A 475 -6.66 54.61 -26.23
N GLU A 476 -6.55 55.92 -26.02
CA GLU A 476 -7.02 56.59 -24.78
C GLU A 476 -8.56 56.70 -24.69
N GLY A 477 -9.30 56.31 -25.74
CA GLY A 477 -10.77 56.34 -25.81
C GLY A 477 -11.46 54.99 -26.04
N ILE A 478 -10.72 53.88 -26.06
CA ILE A 478 -11.26 52.53 -26.35
C ILE A 478 -11.73 51.87 -25.04
N LEU A 479 -12.94 51.29 -25.04
CA LEU A 479 -13.47 50.53 -23.90
C LEU A 479 -12.56 49.31 -23.60
N PRO A 480 -12.44 48.87 -22.34
CA PRO A 480 -11.55 47.76 -21.97
C PRO A 480 -11.74 46.48 -22.79
N GLU A 481 -12.95 46.24 -23.29
CA GLU A 481 -13.35 45.05 -24.07
C GLU A 481 -12.87 45.06 -25.53
N GLU A 482 -12.37 46.19 -26.05
CA GLU A 482 -11.92 46.35 -27.44
C GLU A 482 -10.38 46.50 -27.56
N LYS A 483 -9.64 46.31 -26.45
CA LYS A 483 -8.17 46.36 -26.49
C LYS A 483 -7.61 45.18 -27.32
N PRO A 484 -6.73 45.42 -28.30
CA PRO A 484 -6.09 44.36 -29.06
C PRO A 484 -5.27 43.43 -28.15
N PRO A 485 -5.17 42.12 -28.46
CA PRO A 485 -4.44 41.17 -27.63
C PRO A 485 -2.94 41.49 -27.59
N VAL A 486 -2.29 41.17 -26.47
CA VAL A 486 -0.84 41.37 -26.29
C VAL A 486 -0.09 40.13 -26.77
N CYS A 487 0.97 40.33 -27.56
CA CYS A 487 1.89 39.29 -27.99
C CYS A 487 2.66 38.71 -26.79
N VAL A 488 2.47 37.44 -26.46
CA VAL A 488 3.21 36.79 -25.36
C VAL A 488 4.71 36.60 -25.64
N ALA A 489 5.15 36.74 -26.90
CA ALA A 489 6.58 36.65 -27.22
C ALA A 489 7.30 38.00 -27.00
N THR A 490 6.65 39.11 -27.34
CA THR A 490 7.29 40.43 -27.43
C THR A 490 6.67 41.51 -26.56
N GLY A 491 5.49 41.29 -25.96
CA GLY A 491 4.77 42.27 -25.15
C GLY A 491 4.12 43.41 -25.93
N ARG A 492 4.11 43.34 -27.27
CA ARG A 492 3.49 44.34 -28.15
C ARG A 492 2.01 44.07 -28.35
N LEU A 493 1.22 45.12 -28.55
CA LEU A 493 -0.18 44.98 -28.98
C LEU A 493 -0.23 44.45 -30.41
N LEU A 494 -1.05 43.41 -30.61
CA LEU A 494 -1.24 42.75 -31.90
C LEU A 494 -2.33 43.48 -32.68
N MET A 495 -1.94 44.16 -33.76
CA MET A 495 -2.87 44.87 -34.65
C MET A 495 -3.20 44.07 -35.92
N ASP A 496 -2.41 43.05 -36.22
CA ASP A 496 -2.54 42.24 -37.43
C ASP A 496 -3.57 41.10 -37.25
N TYR A 497 -4.18 40.67 -38.36
CA TYR A 497 -5.18 39.59 -38.35
C TYR A 497 -4.55 38.18 -38.33
N GLU A 498 -3.28 38.03 -38.71
CA GLU A 498 -2.59 36.73 -38.76
C GLU A 498 -1.88 36.39 -37.45
N LEU A 499 -2.66 35.95 -36.47
CA LEU A 499 -2.16 35.63 -35.13
C LEU A 499 -1.92 34.12 -34.95
N TRP A 500 -0.92 33.77 -34.16
CA TRP A 500 -0.80 32.44 -33.56
C TRP A 500 -1.46 32.46 -32.19
N MET A 501 -2.21 31.40 -31.85
CA MET A 501 -2.83 31.23 -30.53
C MET A 501 -2.39 29.90 -29.92
N CYS A 502 -1.96 29.94 -28.67
CA CYS A 502 -1.56 28.74 -27.95
C CYS A 502 -2.76 27.80 -27.73
N GLY A 503 -2.59 26.50 -28.02
CA GLY A 503 -3.62 25.50 -27.79
C GLY A 503 -4.02 25.31 -26.32
N VAL A 504 -3.09 25.59 -25.40
CA VAL A 504 -3.28 25.40 -23.94
C VAL A 504 -3.78 26.70 -23.29
N CYS A 505 -2.94 27.75 -23.22
CA CYS A 505 -3.29 28.97 -22.47
C CYS A 505 -4.15 29.98 -23.27
N LYS A 506 -4.39 29.74 -24.56
CA LYS A 506 -5.16 30.61 -25.47
C LYS A 506 -4.59 32.02 -25.69
N HIS A 507 -3.38 32.31 -25.23
CA HIS A 507 -2.72 33.58 -25.55
C HIS A 507 -2.14 33.62 -26.95
N CYS A 508 -2.05 34.84 -27.46
CA CYS A 508 -1.64 35.10 -28.83
C CYS A 508 -0.20 35.60 -28.94
N ALA A 509 0.43 35.32 -30.07
CA ALA A 509 1.67 35.93 -30.50
C ALA A 509 1.65 36.18 -32.02
N ASP A 510 2.51 37.09 -32.48
CA ASP A 510 2.77 37.26 -33.91
C ASP A 510 3.39 35.98 -34.48
N ARG A 511 3.00 35.60 -35.71
CA ARG A 511 3.50 34.37 -36.36
C ARG A 511 5.01 34.38 -36.59
N HIS A 512 5.61 35.53 -36.89
CA HIS A 512 7.05 35.64 -37.07
C HIS A 512 7.77 35.52 -35.72
N ASP A 513 7.27 36.22 -34.70
CA ASP A 513 7.86 36.19 -33.36
C ASP A 513 7.81 34.78 -32.74
N ILE A 514 6.68 34.06 -32.89
CA ILE A 514 6.53 32.71 -32.33
C ILE A 514 7.32 31.67 -33.11
N SER A 515 7.58 31.86 -34.41
CA SER A 515 8.37 30.91 -35.22
C SER A 515 9.80 30.71 -34.70
N CYS A 516 10.30 31.68 -33.92
CA CYS A 516 11.61 31.60 -33.27
C CYS A 516 11.57 30.85 -31.93
N CYS A 517 10.39 30.42 -31.46
CA CYS A 517 10.19 29.76 -30.17
C CYS A 517 9.78 28.30 -30.37
N SER A 518 10.42 27.37 -29.67
CA SER A 518 10.00 25.96 -29.66
C SER A 518 8.82 25.68 -28.72
N VAL A 519 8.57 26.58 -27.76
CA VAL A 519 7.52 26.46 -26.74
C VAL A 519 6.84 27.82 -26.52
N CYS A 520 5.58 27.79 -26.09
CA CYS A 520 4.82 28.97 -25.70
C CYS A 520 5.59 29.75 -24.62
N PRO A 521 5.88 31.06 -24.81
CA PRO A 521 6.62 31.86 -23.82
C PRO A 521 5.91 32.02 -22.46
N LEU A 522 4.58 31.84 -22.43
CA LEU A 522 3.80 31.91 -21.21
C LEU A 522 3.74 30.55 -20.49
N CYS A 523 3.09 29.56 -21.11
CA CYS A 523 2.77 28.29 -20.47
C CYS A 523 3.74 27.14 -20.78
N HIS A 524 4.74 27.37 -21.64
CA HIS A 524 5.77 26.39 -21.99
C HIS A 524 5.29 25.12 -22.72
N SER A 525 4.04 25.09 -23.19
CA SER A 525 3.56 24.03 -24.11
C SER A 525 4.26 24.10 -25.46
N ALA A 526 4.37 22.98 -26.17
CA ALA A 526 5.00 22.94 -27.49
C ALA A 526 4.25 23.84 -28.49
N VAL A 527 5.00 24.60 -29.28
CA VAL A 527 4.43 25.33 -30.43
C VAL A 527 4.24 24.30 -31.54
N VAL A 528 2.98 24.04 -31.89
CA VAL A 528 2.57 23.14 -32.98
C VAL A 528 2.28 23.94 -34.23
#